data_AF-A0ABD3J0B2-F1
#
_entry.id   AF-A0ABD3J0B2-F1
#
_cell.length_a   1.000
_cell.length_b   1.000
_cell.length_c   1.000
_cell.angle_alpha   90.00
_cell.angle_beta   90.00
_cell.angle_gamma   90.00
#
_symmetry.space_group_name_H-M   'P 1'
#
loop_
_entity.id
_entity.type
_entity.pdbx_description
1 polymer ?
#
loop_
_entity_poly.entity_id
_entity_poly.type
_entity_poly.pdbx_seq_one_letter_code
_entity_poly.pdbx_strand_id
1 'polypeptide(L)'
;MRGLVSLSNLYLLGPLGMWGLSESHIPLTLKVLTLFGSRLDDDPMGVLGKLKCLTTLRYDASPYDGKTLTVLEGTFPSLRVLKLWELRPLTEWTIQANAMQCLADLEVKYCEQLTEIDGLQQIKTLEVITLVRVPNELERSVREKQPNRPIIAKSTQTKKTANEEKDEDDYSE
;
A
#
# COMPACT_ATOMS: atom_id res chain seq x y z
N MET A 1 -11.42 25.49 -3.00
CA MET A 1 -10.24 25.47 -3.90
C MET A 1 -10.67 25.41 -5.37
N ARG A 2 -11.27 26.48 -5.93
CA ARG A 2 -11.65 26.55 -7.37
C ARG A 2 -10.54 27.25 -8.16
N GLY A 3 -9.48 26.53 -8.51
CA GLY A 3 -8.37 27.14 -9.27
C GLY A 3 -7.27 26.22 -9.79
N LEU A 4 -7.35 24.90 -9.57
CA LEU A 4 -6.26 23.96 -9.89
C LEU A 4 -6.53 23.19 -11.19
N VAL A 5 -6.95 23.87 -12.25
CA VAL A 5 -7.37 23.27 -13.54
C VAL A 5 -6.23 22.60 -14.33
N SER A 6 -4.97 22.78 -13.92
CA SER A 6 -3.79 22.19 -14.57
C SER A 6 -2.96 21.28 -13.66
N LEU A 7 -3.39 21.06 -12.41
CA LEU A 7 -2.59 20.34 -11.44
C LEU A 7 -2.54 18.85 -11.80
N SER A 8 -1.35 18.41 -12.22
CA SER A 8 -1.09 17.01 -12.59
C SER A 8 -0.42 16.22 -11.47
N ASN A 9 0.25 16.90 -10.54
CA ASN A 9 0.95 16.28 -9.42
C ASN A 9 0.52 16.97 -8.14
N LEU A 10 0.09 16.20 -7.14
CA LEU A 10 -0.35 16.70 -5.84
C LEU A 10 0.36 15.91 -4.75
N TYR A 11 0.89 16.65 -3.80
CA TYR A 11 1.55 16.12 -2.62
C TYR A 11 0.81 16.64 -1.40
N LEU A 12 0.18 15.75 -0.64
CA LEU A 12 -0.57 16.09 0.57
C LEU A 12 0.25 15.66 1.79
N LEU A 13 0.60 16.64 2.62
CA LEU A 13 1.49 16.47 3.77
C LEU A 13 0.71 16.57 5.08
N GLY A 14 1.00 15.66 6.00
CA GLY A 14 0.49 15.68 7.37
C GLY A 14 -0.95 15.16 7.47
N PRO A 15 -1.49 15.05 8.70
CA PRO A 15 -2.77 14.39 8.95
C PRO A 15 -3.93 15.01 8.15
N LEU A 16 -4.71 14.15 7.51
CA LEU A 16 -5.87 14.52 6.68
C LEU A 16 -7.09 13.77 7.18
N GLY A 17 -8.23 14.46 7.23
CA GLY A 17 -9.52 13.77 7.28
C GLY A 17 -9.99 13.43 5.86
N MET A 18 -10.92 12.49 5.75
CA MET A 18 -11.41 12.02 4.45
C MET A 18 -12.09 13.08 3.58
N TRP A 19 -12.62 14.13 4.21
CA TRP A 19 -13.16 15.31 3.52
C TRP A 19 -12.15 16.00 2.59
N GLY A 20 -10.85 15.88 2.89
CA GLY A 20 -9.78 16.42 2.06
C GLY A 20 -9.57 15.68 0.74
N LEU A 21 -10.09 14.46 0.61
CA LEU A 21 -9.93 13.63 -0.59
C LEU A 21 -11.16 13.59 -1.51
N SER A 22 -12.23 14.33 -1.21
CA SER A 22 -13.45 14.31 -2.02
C SER A 22 -13.26 14.85 -3.46
N GLU A 23 -14.14 14.44 -4.37
CA GLU A 23 -14.15 14.88 -5.78
C GLU A 23 -14.22 16.41 -5.95
N SER A 24 -14.72 17.14 -4.95
CA SER A 24 -14.77 18.61 -4.95
C SER A 24 -13.42 19.27 -4.62
N HIS A 25 -12.48 18.52 -4.06
CA HIS A 25 -11.20 19.02 -3.56
C HIS A 25 -9.99 18.49 -4.33
N ILE A 26 -10.12 17.33 -5.00
CA ILE A 26 -9.07 16.77 -5.85
C ILE A 26 -9.38 17.00 -7.35
N PRO A 27 -8.46 17.60 -8.13
CA PRO A 27 -8.64 17.75 -9.57
C PRO A 27 -8.75 16.39 -10.28
N LEU A 28 -9.77 16.23 -11.14
CA LEU A 28 -9.96 14.98 -11.91
C LEU A 28 -8.85 14.72 -12.95
N THR A 29 -8.08 15.75 -13.31
CA THR A 29 -6.92 15.68 -14.21
C THR A 29 -5.65 15.19 -13.52
N LEU A 30 -5.70 14.93 -12.21
CA LEU A 30 -4.53 14.55 -11.43
C LEU A 30 -3.92 13.24 -11.95
N LYS A 31 -2.60 13.27 -12.16
CA LYS A 31 -1.81 12.14 -12.67
C LYS A 31 -0.96 11.48 -11.59
N VAL A 32 -0.48 12.25 -10.63
CA VAL A 32 0.35 11.76 -9.52
C VAL A 32 -0.20 12.29 -8.21
N LEU A 33 -0.46 11.39 -7.27
CA LEU A 33 -0.84 11.72 -5.91
C LEU A 33 0.16 11.08 -4.94
N THR A 34 0.68 11.87 -4.01
CA THR A 34 1.43 11.39 -2.85
C THR A 34 0.74 11.82 -1.57
N LEU A 35 0.44 10.85 -0.71
CA LEU A 35 -0.11 11.01 0.62
C LEU A 35 1.02 10.73 1.61
N PHE A 36 1.53 11.77 2.26
CA PHE A 36 2.66 11.66 3.18
C PHE A 36 2.21 12.01 4.59
N GLY A 37 2.30 11.07 5.52
CA GLY A 37 1.87 11.30 6.91
C GLY A 37 0.41 11.69 7.05
N SER A 38 -0.44 11.23 6.11
CA SER A 38 -1.85 11.59 6.03
C SER A 38 -2.72 10.97 7.10
N ARG A 39 -2.29 9.86 7.73
CA ARG A 39 -2.99 9.22 8.85
C ARG A 39 -4.50 9.05 8.63
N LEU A 40 -4.88 8.65 7.41
CA LEU A 40 -6.28 8.43 7.05
C LEU A 40 -6.84 7.26 7.85
N ASP A 41 -8.04 7.40 8.37
CA ASP A 41 -8.76 6.42 9.18
C ASP A 41 -9.69 5.53 8.35
N ASP A 42 -10.38 6.11 7.36
CA ASP A 42 -11.20 5.34 6.41
C ASP A 42 -10.44 4.99 5.13
N ASP A 43 -10.90 3.94 4.43
CA ASP A 43 -10.33 3.49 3.16
C ASP A 43 -10.54 4.54 2.05
N PRO A 44 -9.47 5.18 1.54
CA PRO A 44 -9.58 6.20 0.51
C PRO A 44 -9.73 5.63 -0.91
N MET A 45 -9.56 4.32 -1.13
CA MET A 45 -9.49 3.71 -2.46
C MET A 45 -10.78 3.91 -3.26
N GLY A 46 -11.94 3.94 -2.60
CA GLY A 46 -13.23 4.19 -3.26
C GLY A 46 -13.33 5.59 -3.88
N VAL A 47 -12.68 6.59 -3.28
CA VAL A 47 -12.65 7.96 -3.79
C VAL A 47 -11.52 8.14 -4.80
N LEU A 48 -10.32 7.69 -4.45
CA LEU A 48 -9.14 7.80 -5.31
C LEU A 48 -9.28 6.99 -6.61
N GLY A 49 -10.00 5.86 -6.57
CA GLY A 49 -10.24 4.99 -7.73
C GLY A 49 -11.06 5.63 -8.84
N LYS A 50 -11.78 6.71 -8.54
CA LYS A 50 -12.54 7.49 -9.53
C LYS A 50 -11.68 8.46 -10.33
N LEU A 51 -10.44 8.71 -9.91
CA LEU A 51 -9.50 9.61 -10.58
C LEU A 51 -8.95 8.93 -11.84
N LYS A 52 -9.68 9.06 -12.96
CA LYS A 52 -9.40 8.34 -14.22
C LYS A 52 -8.04 8.66 -14.83
N CYS A 53 -7.48 9.83 -14.55
CA CYS A 53 -6.17 10.24 -15.05
C CYS A 53 -5.01 9.85 -14.12
N LEU A 54 -5.29 9.28 -12.95
CA LEU A 54 -4.26 8.96 -11.97
C LEU A 54 -3.41 7.81 -12.47
N THR A 55 -2.12 8.09 -12.66
CA THR A 55 -1.12 7.13 -13.16
C THR A 55 -0.16 6.66 -12.07
N THR A 56 -0.03 7.43 -10.99
CA THR A 56 0.83 7.10 -9.85
C THR A 56 0.14 7.50 -8.54
N LEU A 57 0.06 6.55 -7.62
CA LEU A 57 -0.42 6.75 -6.27
C LEU A 57 0.65 6.28 -5.28
N ARG A 58 0.98 7.15 -4.32
CA ARG A 58 1.99 6.88 -3.30
C ARG A 58 1.45 7.17 -1.92
N TYR A 59 1.57 6.18 -1.05
CA TYR A 59 1.36 6.24 0.39
C TYR A 59 2.73 6.21 1.04
N ASP A 60 3.05 7.21 1.86
CA ASP A 60 4.36 7.36 2.47
C ASP A 60 4.27 7.84 3.93
N ALA A 61 5.26 7.46 4.75
CA ALA A 61 5.45 7.86 6.14
C ALA A 61 4.18 7.84 7.03
N SER A 62 3.64 6.64 7.33
CA SER A 62 2.38 6.44 8.09
C SER A 62 1.16 7.18 7.51
N PRO A 63 0.73 6.84 6.28
CA PRO A 63 -0.31 7.55 5.55
C PRO A 63 -1.74 7.07 5.86
N TYR A 64 -1.88 5.88 6.46
CA TYR A 64 -3.15 5.21 6.70
C TYR A 64 -3.08 4.45 8.03
N ASP A 65 -4.04 4.72 8.92
CA ASP A 65 -4.16 4.13 10.26
C ASP A 65 -5.23 3.01 10.30
N GLY A 66 -5.98 2.80 9.21
CA GLY A 66 -6.98 1.73 9.12
C GLY A 66 -6.39 0.35 8.76
N LYS A 67 -7.25 -0.68 8.79
CA LYS A 67 -6.83 -2.08 8.71
C LYS A 67 -7.09 -2.74 7.36
N THR A 68 -7.97 -2.17 6.54
CA THR A 68 -8.45 -2.81 5.33
C THR A 68 -8.40 -1.84 4.16
N LEU A 69 -7.99 -2.33 3.00
CA LEU A 69 -8.11 -1.58 1.74
C LEU A 69 -8.89 -2.43 0.74
N THR A 70 -9.83 -1.80 0.05
CA THR A 70 -10.63 -2.44 -1.00
C THR A 70 -10.60 -1.60 -2.25
N VAL A 71 -9.99 -2.15 -3.30
CA VAL A 71 -10.05 -1.56 -4.63
C VAL A 71 -11.28 -2.11 -5.35
N LEU A 72 -12.24 -1.22 -5.65
CA LEU A 72 -13.52 -1.57 -6.25
C LEU A 72 -13.37 -1.97 -7.72
N GLU A 73 -14.31 -2.78 -8.19
CA GLU A 73 -14.34 -3.25 -9.58
C GLU A 73 -14.29 -2.10 -10.59
N GLY A 74 -13.46 -2.25 -11.63
CA GLY A 74 -13.33 -1.29 -12.72
C GLY A 74 -12.71 0.07 -12.34
N THR A 75 -12.21 0.23 -11.12
CA THR A 75 -11.57 1.48 -10.68
C THR A 75 -10.07 1.54 -11.01
N PHE A 76 -9.50 2.75 -10.93
CA PHE A 76 -8.11 3.04 -11.29
C PHE A 76 -7.73 2.63 -12.73
N PRO A 77 -8.46 3.10 -13.77
CA PRO A 77 -8.29 2.63 -15.14
C PRO A 77 -6.91 2.97 -15.76
N SER A 78 -6.21 3.98 -15.24
CA SER A 78 -4.91 4.44 -15.78
C SER A 78 -3.74 4.25 -14.82
N LEU A 79 -3.96 3.65 -13.64
CA LEU A 79 -2.94 3.56 -12.61
C LEU A 79 -1.84 2.60 -13.07
N ARG A 80 -0.60 3.08 -13.13
CA ARG A 80 0.57 2.29 -13.54
C ARG A 80 1.53 1.98 -12.40
N VAL A 81 1.59 2.86 -11.40
CA VAL A 81 2.50 2.75 -10.26
C VAL A 81 1.71 2.90 -8.97
N LEU A 82 1.79 1.91 -8.09
CA LEU A 82 1.22 1.95 -6.75
C LEU A 82 2.30 1.66 -5.71
N LYS A 83 2.48 2.59 -4.78
CA LYS A 83 3.43 2.45 -3.66
C LYS A 83 2.67 2.52 -2.34
N LEU A 84 2.67 1.43 -1.59
CA LEU A 84 2.10 1.30 -0.26
C LEU A 84 3.23 1.18 0.76
N TRP A 85 3.64 2.29 1.36
CA TRP A 85 4.75 2.32 2.32
C TRP A 85 4.27 2.70 3.72
N GLU A 86 4.69 1.91 4.72
CA GLU A 86 4.40 2.12 6.14
C GLU A 86 2.92 2.11 6.53
N LEU A 87 2.08 1.35 5.81
CA LEU A 87 0.71 1.06 6.23
C LEU A 87 0.73 -0.04 7.30
N ARG A 88 1.34 0.26 8.46
CA ARG A 88 1.62 -0.72 9.52
C ARG A 88 0.39 -1.47 10.06
N PRO A 89 -0.79 -0.84 10.23
CA PRO A 89 -1.98 -1.52 10.72
C PRO A 89 -2.73 -2.33 9.66
N LEU A 90 -2.35 -2.22 8.38
CA LEU A 90 -3.03 -2.89 7.27
C LEU A 90 -2.89 -4.40 7.40
N THR A 91 -4.00 -5.11 7.52
CA THR A 91 -4.06 -6.57 7.62
C THR A 91 -4.68 -7.21 6.37
N GLU A 92 -5.61 -6.50 5.72
CA GLU A 92 -6.35 -7.03 4.57
C GLU A 92 -6.28 -6.05 3.40
N TRP A 93 -5.99 -6.58 2.22
CA TRP A 93 -6.07 -5.81 0.99
C TRP A 93 -6.75 -6.62 -0.12
N THR A 94 -7.91 -6.14 -0.55
CA THR A 94 -8.75 -6.78 -1.57
C THR A 94 -8.74 -5.97 -2.85
N ILE A 95 -8.55 -6.67 -3.97
CA ILE A 95 -8.62 -6.11 -5.31
C ILE A 95 -9.75 -6.82 -6.05
N GLN A 96 -10.79 -6.07 -6.40
CA GLN A 96 -11.93 -6.63 -7.15
C GLN A 96 -11.63 -6.74 -8.64
N ALA A 97 -12.47 -7.52 -9.33
CA ALA A 97 -12.35 -7.79 -10.76
C ALA A 97 -12.19 -6.51 -11.58
N ASN A 98 -11.39 -6.58 -12.65
CA ASN A 98 -11.21 -5.47 -13.60
C ASN A 98 -10.66 -4.16 -12.99
N ALA A 99 -10.22 -4.14 -11.73
CA ALA A 99 -9.53 -3.00 -11.16
C ALA A 99 -8.08 -2.91 -11.67
N MET A 100 -7.50 -1.69 -11.65
CA MET A 100 -6.07 -1.45 -11.86
C MET A 100 -5.47 -2.13 -13.10
N GLN A 101 -6.21 -2.16 -14.22
CA GLN A 101 -5.87 -2.93 -15.43
C GLN A 101 -4.61 -2.43 -16.17
N CYS A 102 -3.98 -1.36 -15.72
CA CYS A 102 -2.74 -0.83 -16.28
C CYS A 102 -1.57 -0.86 -15.28
N LEU A 103 -1.75 -1.47 -14.11
CA LEU A 103 -0.74 -1.47 -13.05
C LEU A 103 0.46 -2.31 -13.47
N ALA A 104 1.62 -1.67 -13.54
CA ALA A 104 2.88 -2.26 -13.98
C ALA A 104 3.88 -2.40 -12.82
N ASP A 105 3.90 -1.44 -11.90
CA ASP A 105 4.80 -1.40 -10.75
C ASP A 105 4.02 -1.34 -9.44
N LEU A 106 4.20 -2.38 -8.62
CA LEU A 106 3.66 -2.46 -7.28
C LEU A 106 4.81 -2.51 -6.25
N GLU A 107 4.82 -1.56 -5.33
CA GLU A 107 5.69 -1.60 -4.16
C GLU A 107 4.88 -1.70 -2.86
N VAL A 108 5.19 -2.71 -2.05
CA VAL A 108 4.68 -2.84 -0.67
C VAL A 108 5.88 -2.87 0.27
N LYS A 109 5.96 -1.86 1.14
CA LYS A 109 7.11 -1.70 2.04
C LYS A 109 6.67 -1.40 3.47
N TYR A 110 7.29 -2.04 4.44
CA TYR A 110 7.03 -1.80 5.87
C TYR A 110 5.55 -2.04 6.27
N CYS A 111 4.87 -2.95 5.59
CA CYS A 111 3.49 -3.38 5.88
C CYS A 111 3.54 -4.74 6.60
N GLU A 112 3.91 -4.72 7.87
CA GLU A 112 4.30 -5.92 8.63
C GLU A 112 3.12 -6.79 9.09
N GLN A 113 1.88 -6.36 8.90
CA GLN A 113 0.68 -7.11 9.27
C GLN A 113 -0.13 -7.62 8.07
N LEU A 114 0.23 -7.20 6.85
CA LEU A 114 -0.45 -7.64 5.64
C LEU A 114 0.10 -9.00 5.24
N THR A 115 -0.72 -10.05 5.34
CA THR A 115 -0.30 -11.43 5.06
C THR A 115 -0.74 -11.92 3.68
N GLU A 116 -1.72 -11.27 3.06
CA GLU A 116 -2.26 -11.65 1.77
C GLU A 116 -2.83 -10.44 1.01
N ILE A 117 -2.78 -10.49 -0.31
CA ILE A 117 -3.51 -9.57 -1.20
C ILE A 117 -4.51 -10.41 -2.00
N ASP A 118 -5.80 -10.22 -1.73
CA ASP A 118 -6.85 -10.88 -2.50
C ASP A 118 -7.02 -10.22 -3.87
N GLY A 119 -7.25 -11.03 -4.89
CA GLY A 119 -7.42 -10.56 -6.27
C GLY A 119 -6.15 -10.16 -7.01
N LEU A 120 -4.96 -10.25 -6.40
CA LEU A 120 -3.69 -9.88 -7.06
C LEU A 120 -3.47 -10.57 -8.41
N GLN A 121 -3.89 -11.84 -8.55
CA GLN A 121 -3.82 -12.64 -9.76
C GLN A 121 -4.64 -12.05 -10.94
N GLN A 122 -5.57 -11.15 -10.67
CA GLN A 122 -6.40 -10.50 -11.69
C GLN A 122 -5.61 -9.43 -12.46
N ILE A 123 -4.53 -8.89 -11.87
CA ILE A 123 -3.70 -7.87 -12.49
C ILE A 123 -2.66 -8.54 -13.38
N LYS A 124 -2.95 -8.66 -14.67
CA LYS A 124 -2.07 -9.31 -15.65
C LYS A 124 -0.94 -8.41 -16.15
N THR A 125 -1.05 -7.10 -15.96
CA THR A 125 -0.11 -6.09 -16.46
C THR A 125 1.09 -5.85 -15.57
N LEU A 126 1.16 -6.45 -14.37
CA LEU A 126 2.29 -6.27 -13.46
C LEU A 126 3.59 -6.69 -14.14
N GLU A 127 4.56 -5.78 -14.17
CA GLU A 127 5.91 -5.98 -14.69
C GLU A 127 6.91 -6.21 -13.55
N VAL A 128 6.70 -5.56 -12.41
CA VAL A 128 7.56 -5.70 -11.23
C VAL A 128 6.75 -5.60 -9.94
N ILE A 129 7.15 -6.41 -8.96
CA ILE A 129 6.63 -6.33 -7.59
C ILE A 129 7.82 -6.19 -6.64
N THR A 130 7.80 -5.17 -5.79
CA THR A 130 8.82 -4.96 -4.76
C THR A 130 8.21 -5.15 -3.38
N LEU A 131 8.79 -6.06 -2.60
CA LEU A 131 8.37 -6.38 -1.24
C LEU A 131 9.54 -6.10 -0.29
N VAL A 132 9.38 -5.18 0.66
CA VAL A 132 10.44 -4.87 1.64
C VAL A 132 9.85 -4.84 3.03
N ARG A 133 10.42 -5.61 3.97
CA ARG A 133 9.91 -5.69 5.36
C ARG A 133 8.40 -5.94 5.41
N VAL A 134 8.00 -7.05 4.81
CA VAL A 134 6.63 -7.59 4.87
C VAL A 134 6.68 -9.02 5.45
N PRO A 135 5.56 -9.60 5.90
CA PRO A 135 5.50 -10.99 6.32
C PRO A 135 5.95 -11.96 5.23
N ASN A 136 6.58 -13.07 5.64
CA ASN A 136 6.98 -14.13 4.71
C ASN A 136 5.77 -14.78 4.03
N GLU A 137 4.64 -14.81 4.75
CA GLU A 137 3.33 -15.27 4.27
C GLU A 137 2.89 -14.47 3.06
N LEU A 138 3.02 -13.14 3.10
CA LEU A 138 2.68 -12.28 1.97
C LEU A 138 3.59 -12.54 0.78
N GLU A 139 4.91 -12.62 1.00
CA GLU A 139 5.84 -12.94 -0.08
C GLU A 139 5.49 -14.27 -0.76
N ARG A 140 5.20 -15.31 0.04
CA ARG A 140 4.79 -16.62 -0.48
C ARG A 140 3.50 -16.54 -1.29
N SER A 141 2.46 -15.89 -0.77
CA SER A 141 1.18 -15.69 -1.45
C SER A 141 1.35 -14.92 -2.78
N VAL A 142 2.17 -13.86 -2.78
CA VAL A 142 2.47 -13.08 -4.00
C VAL A 142 3.16 -13.94 -5.05
N ARG A 143 4.15 -14.76 -4.66
CA ARG A 143 4.85 -15.67 -5.58
C ARG A 143 3.91 -16.72 -6.19
N GLU A 144 2.96 -17.24 -5.41
CA GLU A 144 1.96 -18.20 -5.89
C GLU A 144 0.98 -17.55 -6.89
N LYS A 145 0.53 -16.32 -6.60
CA LYS A 145 -0.43 -15.59 -7.45
C LYS A 145 0.19 -14.95 -8.69
N GLN A 146 1.50 -14.69 -8.67
CA GLN A 146 2.27 -14.04 -9.74
C GLN A 146 3.57 -14.82 -10.08
N PRO A 147 3.48 -16.10 -10.51
CA PRO A 147 4.62 -17.01 -10.57
C PRO A 147 5.71 -16.63 -11.59
N ASN A 148 5.38 -15.82 -12.59
CA ASN A 148 6.28 -15.42 -13.69
C ASN A 148 6.71 -13.95 -13.63
N ARG A 149 6.47 -13.26 -12.51
CA ARG A 149 6.79 -11.84 -12.38
C ARG A 149 8.10 -11.63 -11.60
N PRO A 150 8.96 -10.68 -12.03
CA PRO A 150 10.08 -10.21 -11.23
C PRO A 150 9.59 -9.75 -9.85
N ILE A 151 10.06 -10.41 -8.80
CA ILE A 151 9.80 -10.05 -7.40
C ILE A 151 11.11 -9.67 -6.74
N ILE A 152 11.23 -8.40 -6.35
CA ILE A 152 12.35 -7.87 -5.60
C ILE A 152 11.97 -7.90 -4.12
N ALA A 153 12.39 -8.94 -3.40
CA ALA A 153 12.14 -9.10 -1.97
C ALA A 153 13.37 -8.73 -1.13
N LYS A 154 13.18 -7.94 -0.07
CA LYS A 154 14.23 -7.64 0.94
C LYS A 154 13.65 -7.79 2.34
N SER A 155 14.05 -8.84 3.05
CA SER A 155 13.65 -9.09 4.45
C SER A 155 14.66 -8.47 5.43
N THR A 156 14.18 -8.12 6.63
CA THR A 156 15.03 -7.88 7.81
C THR A 156 14.96 -9.09 8.71
N GLN A 157 15.81 -10.08 8.50
CA GLN A 157 16.09 -11.04 9.58
C GLN A 157 17.05 -10.39 10.57
N THR A 158 16.52 -9.85 11.67
CA THR A 158 17.29 -9.84 12.92
C THR A 158 17.24 -11.27 13.43
N LYS A 159 18.40 -11.94 13.50
CA LYS A 159 18.54 -13.23 14.19
C LYS A 159 17.97 -13.07 15.59
N LYS A 160 16.82 -13.67 15.87
CA LYS A 160 16.40 -13.96 17.24
C LYS A 160 17.20 -15.20 17.63
N THR A 161 18.42 -15.03 18.13
CA THR A 161 19.09 -16.10 18.86
C THR A 161 18.27 -16.35 20.11
N ALA A 162 17.51 -17.44 20.10
CA ALA A 162 17.08 -18.10 21.31
C ALA A 162 18.35 -18.61 22.02
N ASN A 163 18.54 -18.19 23.26
CA ASN A 163 19.14 -19.02 24.30
C ASN A 163 18.24 -18.80 25.52
N GLU A 164 17.45 -19.83 25.83
CA GLU A 164 16.74 -20.00 27.10
C GLU A 164 17.65 -20.78 28.07
N GLU A 165 17.48 -20.50 29.37
CA GLU A 165 17.88 -21.28 30.56
C GLU A 165 19.40 -21.36 30.89
N LYS A 166 19.89 -21.25 32.13
CA LYS A 166 19.44 -21.10 33.54
C LYS A 166 20.63 -20.41 34.27
N ASP A 167 20.46 -19.69 35.38
CA ASP A 167 20.54 -20.26 36.72
C ASP A 167 20.03 -19.23 37.75
N GLU A 168 19.11 -19.69 38.61
CA GLU A 168 18.99 -19.24 40.00
C GLU A 168 20.32 -19.48 40.70
N ASP A 169 20.81 -18.50 41.47
CA ASP A 169 21.36 -18.72 42.81
C ASP A 169 21.64 -17.36 43.51
N ASP A 170 20.86 -17.14 44.56
CA ASP A 170 21.26 -16.64 45.89
C ASP A 170 22.59 -15.89 46.05
N TYR A 171 22.55 -14.66 46.58
CA TYR A 171 23.30 -14.30 47.80
C TYR A 171 22.82 -12.95 48.32
N SER A 172 22.12 -13.01 49.46
CA SER A 172 21.99 -11.95 50.45
C SER A 172 23.33 -11.47 51.00
N GLU A 173 23.50 -10.15 51.10
CA GLU A 173 23.97 -9.42 52.31
C GLU A 173 23.61 -7.93 52.21
#